data_AF-A0A0G3BWA9-F1
#
_entry.id   AF-A0A0G3BWA9-F1
#
_cell.length_a   1.000
_cell.length_b   1.000
_cell.length_c   1.000
_cell.angle_alpha   90.00
_cell.angle_beta   90.00
_cell.angle_gamma   90.00
#
_symmetry.space_group_name_H-M   'P 1'
#
loop_
_entity.id
_entity.type
_entity.pdbx_description
1 polymer ?
#
loop_
_entity_poly.entity_id
_entity_poly.type
_entity_poly.pdbx_seq_one_letter_code
_entity_poly.pdbx_strand_id
1 'polypeptide(L)'
;MLDDDLSAASPARREHCDYTREGFSLAAAWHRGAAQEAALPPHCRRCGKAEHMRRHGRVSRVLRDLPENGRPAWRRVDVTRWRCGACGVTYTPTPQGTSARRRLTERLAQWLIEQAAWRPVSQLAQEAGVDEKTVRRLLGSG
;
A
#
# COMPACT_ATOMS: atom_id res chain seq x y z
N MET A 1 19.17 31.28 -34.23
CA MET A 1 19.20 29.81 -34.23
C MET A 1 20.38 29.38 -33.38
N LEU A 2 20.13 29.09 -32.11
CA LEU A 2 20.79 28.06 -31.33
C LEU A 2 19.86 27.86 -30.14
N ASP A 3 19.15 26.75 -30.21
CA ASP A 3 18.01 26.39 -29.41
C ASP A 3 18.37 26.12 -27.95
N ASP A 4 17.48 26.63 -27.10
CA ASP A 4 17.16 26.22 -25.75
C ASP A 4 17.27 24.70 -25.53
N ASP A 5 18.20 24.23 -24.69
CA ASP A 5 18.16 22.89 -24.12
C ASP A 5 18.08 22.98 -22.59
N LEU A 6 16.93 23.51 -22.17
CA LEU A 6 16.36 23.31 -20.84
C LEU A 6 16.13 21.80 -20.67
N SER A 7 17.16 21.13 -20.15
CA SER A 7 17.13 19.74 -19.70
C SER A 7 16.03 19.56 -18.65
N ALA A 8 14.83 19.25 -19.12
CA ALA A 8 13.69 18.91 -18.31
C ALA A 8 13.97 17.54 -17.66
N ALA A 9 14.47 17.58 -16.43
CA ALA A 9 14.39 16.46 -15.51
C ALA A 9 12.94 15.98 -15.49
N SER A 10 12.72 14.77 -16.01
CA SER A 10 11.42 14.11 -16.08
C SER A 10 10.75 14.17 -14.70
N PRO A 11 9.59 14.82 -14.55
CA PRO A 11 8.95 14.94 -13.25
C PRO A 11 8.57 13.52 -12.82
N ALA A 12 9.22 13.05 -11.75
CA ALA A 12 8.82 11.87 -11.01
C ALA A 12 7.30 11.97 -10.83
N ARG A 13 6.56 11.09 -11.53
CA ARG A 13 5.10 11.04 -11.48
C ARG A 13 4.71 11.10 -10.01
N ARG A 14 4.15 12.24 -9.62
CA ARG A 14 3.36 12.41 -8.42
C ARG A 14 2.18 11.46 -8.58
N GLU A 15 2.40 10.19 -8.28
CA GLU A 15 1.33 9.23 -8.03
C GLU A 15 0.71 9.65 -6.70
N HIS A 16 -0.05 10.74 -6.77
CA HIS A 16 -1.07 11.08 -5.81
C HIS A 16 -1.98 9.86 -5.82
N CYS A 17 -1.86 9.02 -4.78
CA CYS A 17 -2.83 7.97 -4.58
C CYS A 17 -4.13 8.71 -4.24
N ASP A 18 -5.02 8.87 -5.24
CA ASP A 18 -6.35 9.46 -5.13
C ASP A 18 -7.22 8.65 -4.15
N TYR A 19 -6.94 8.81 -2.86
CA TYR A 19 -7.83 8.46 -1.75
C TYR A 19 -8.12 9.73 -0.94
N THR A 20 -8.36 10.83 -1.65
CA THR A 20 -8.72 12.16 -1.16
C THR A 20 -10.11 12.58 -1.64
N ARG A 21 -10.95 11.62 -2.06
CA ARG A 21 -12.34 11.92 -2.36
C ARG A 21 -13.09 11.98 -1.02
N GLU A 22 -13.16 13.20 -0.49
CA GLU A 22 -13.89 13.68 0.69
C GLU A 22 -13.11 13.67 2.03
N GLY A 23 -12.34 14.74 2.28
CA GLY A 23 -12.36 15.38 3.61
C GLY A 23 -11.26 15.10 4.64
N PHE A 24 -10.13 14.45 4.33
CA PHE A 24 -9.06 14.24 5.33
C PHE A 24 -7.73 14.94 4.96
N SER A 25 -7.60 16.22 5.33
CA SER A 25 -6.35 16.99 5.32
C SER A 25 -6.27 17.70 6.69
N LEU A 26 -5.20 17.67 7.50
CA LEU A 26 -3.83 18.10 7.15
C LEU A 26 -2.70 17.58 8.07
N ALA A 27 -2.93 16.55 8.89
CA ALA A 27 -1.90 16.09 9.84
C ALA A 27 -1.76 14.56 9.89
N ALA A 28 -1.84 13.91 8.73
CA ALA A 28 -1.47 12.51 8.61
C ALA A 28 0.04 12.38 8.81
N ALA A 29 0.47 11.66 9.83
CA ALA A 29 1.88 11.33 10.02
C ALA A 29 2.32 10.39 8.89
N TRP A 30 3.20 10.88 8.02
CA TRP A 30 3.79 10.08 6.95
C TRP A 30 5.00 9.34 7.48
N HIS A 31 4.87 8.03 7.59
CA HIS A 31 6.02 7.17 7.82
C HIS A 31 6.58 6.70 6.48
N ARG A 32 7.82 7.09 6.20
CA ARG A 32 8.59 6.51 5.10
C ARG A 32 9.01 5.11 5.54
N GLY A 33 8.27 4.09 5.10
CA GLY A 33 8.69 2.71 5.26
C GLY A 33 9.91 2.43 4.38
N ALA A 34 10.79 1.55 4.82
CA ALA A 34 11.86 1.03 3.97
C ALA A 34 11.27 0.34 2.73
N ALA A 35 12.04 0.26 1.64
CA ALA A 35 11.73 -0.61 0.51
C ALA A 35 11.64 -2.05 1.03
N GLN A 36 10.42 -2.52 1.31
CA GLN A 36 10.20 -3.92 1.62
C GLN A 36 10.33 -4.67 0.31
N GLU A 37 11.45 -5.39 0.17
CA GLU A 37 11.62 -6.43 -0.84
C GLU A 37 10.51 -7.46 -0.63
N ALA A 38 9.31 -7.19 -1.16
CA ALA A 38 8.17 -8.07 -1.03
C ALA A 38 8.51 -9.33 -1.81
N ALA A 39 8.98 -10.36 -1.11
CA ALA A 39 9.38 -11.57 -1.76
C ALA A 39 8.12 -12.37 -2.11
N LEU A 40 7.92 -12.59 -3.41
CA LEU A 40 7.95 -13.95 -3.95
C LEU A 40 8.07 -13.87 -5.47
N PRO A 41 9.24 -14.18 -6.02
CA PRO A 41 9.25 -15.22 -7.05
C PRO A 41 10.57 -16.00 -7.13
N PRO A 42 10.48 -17.31 -6.99
CA PRO A 42 11.51 -18.22 -7.47
C PRO A 42 11.12 -18.87 -8.81
N HIS A 43 9.86 -18.79 -9.23
CA HIS A 43 9.36 -19.30 -10.50
C HIS A 43 8.06 -18.60 -10.94
N CYS A 44 7.74 -18.71 -12.23
CA CYS A 44 6.50 -18.19 -12.76
C CYS A 44 5.29 -19.01 -12.26
N ARG A 45 4.31 -18.36 -11.61
CA ARG A 45 3.06 -19.04 -11.19
C ARG A 45 2.16 -19.50 -12.35
N ARG A 46 2.43 -19.05 -13.57
CA ARG A 46 1.68 -19.43 -14.77
C ARG A 46 2.32 -20.58 -15.53
N CYS A 47 3.64 -20.57 -15.73
CA CYS A 47 4.34 -21.58 -16.54
C CYS A 47 5.42 -22.36 -15.78
N GLY A 48 5.63 -22.13 -14.49
CA GLY A 48 6.58 -22.85 -13.65
C GLY A 48 8.06 -22.51 -13.88
N LYS A 49 8.41 -21.75 -14.93
CA LYS A 49 9.82 -21.45 -15.25
C LYS A 49 10.43 -20.43 -14.30
N ALA A 50 11.58 -20.78 -13.71
CA ALA A 50 12.39 -19.93 -12.84
C ALA A 50 13.35 -19.03 -13.61
N GLU A 51 14.08 -19.62 -14.56
CA GLU A 51 15.18 -19.01 -15.32
C GLU A 51 14.81 -17.70 -16.05
N HIS A 52 13.52 -17.53 -16.38
CA HIS A 52 13.03 -16.39 -17.14
C HIS A 52 12.38 -15.31 -16.26
N MET A 53 12.41 -15.43 -14.94
CA MET A 53 11.83 -14.42 -14.03
C MET A 53 12.79 -13.25 -13.83
N ARG A 54 12.37 -12.04 -14.19
CA ARG A 54 13.17 -10.82 -14.03
C ARG A 54 12.42 -9.72 -13.29
N ARG A 55 13.16 -8.87 -12.58
CA ARG A 55 12.62 -7.64 -11.99
C ARG A 55 12.15 -6.72 -13.12
N HIS A 56 10.91 -6.26 -13.07
CA HIS A 56 10.31 -5.41 -14.10
C HIS A 56 10.22 -3.93 -13.69
N GLY A 57 10.09 -3.67 -12.39
CA GLY A 57 10.03 -2.31 -11.85
C GLY A 57 9.67 -2.30 -10.37
N ARG A 58 9.51 -1.11 -9.80
CA ARG A 58 9.00 -0.90 -8.44
C ARG A 58 7.67 -0.17 -8.49
N VAL A 59 6.78 -0.49 -7.55
CA VAL A 59 5.51 0.21 -7.34
C VAL A 59 5.45 0.64 -5.89
N SER A 60 5.21 1.92 -5.66
CA SER A 60 4.93 2.43 -4.33
C SER A 60 3.47 2.19 -3.97
N ARG A 61 3.23 1.71 -2.75
CA ARG A 61 1.89 1.58 -2.17
C ARG A 61 1.85 2.35 -0.87
N VAL A 62 0.71 2.97 -0.59
CA VAL A 62 0.45 3.58 0.71
C VAL A 62 -0.52 2.69 1.46
N LEU A 63 -0.16 2.36 2.70
CA LEU A 63 -0.94 1.55 3.62
C LEU A 63 -1.43 2.44 4.77
N ARG A 64 -2.65 2.19 5.25
CA ARG A 64 -3.09 2.68 6.55
C ARG A 64 -2.34 1.95 7.65
N ASP A 65 -1.97 2.70 8.68
CA ASP A 65 -1.16 2.20 9.76
C ASP A 65 -1.70 2.65 11.13
N LEU A 66 -1.09 2.18 12.23
CA LEU A 66 -1.56 2.50 13.59
C LEU A 66 -1.70 4.02 13.79
N PRO A 67 -2.85 4.49 14.30
CA PRO A 67 -3.03 5.91 14.55
C PRO A 67 -2.07 6.41 15.63
N GLU A 68 -1.65 7.67 15.50
CA GLU A 68 -0.77 8.35 16.44
C GLU A 68 -1.51 9.53 17.05
N ASN A 69 -1.71 9.51 18.37
CA ASN A 69 -2.41 10.56 19.10
C ASN A 69 -3.80 10.87 18.50
N GLY A 70 -4.55 9.82 18.12
CA GLY A 70 -5.88 9.94 17.51
C GLY A 70 -5.87 10.44 16.06
N ARG A 71 -4.69 10.51 15.42
CA ARG A 71 -4.55 10.93 14.02
C ARG A 71 -4.23 9.74 13.12
N PRO A 72 -4.79 9.67 11.91
CA PRO A 72 -4.47 8.61 10.95
C PRO A 72 -2.98 8.62 10.59
N ALA A 73 -2.36 7.44 10.62
CA ALA A 73 -0.99 7.26 10.15
C ALA A 73 -0.96 6.43 8.87
N TRP A 74 0.09 6.67 8.08
CA TRP A 74 0.25 6.03 6.79
C TRP A 74 1.68 5.56 6.60
N ARG A 75 1.83 4.40 5.98
CA ARG A 75 3.13 3.82 5.64
C ARG A 75 3.24 3.66 4.14
N ARG A 76 4.24 4.32 3.54
CA ARG A 76 4.65 4.03 2.17
C ARG A 76 5.51 2.77 2.15
N VAL A 77 5.19 1.83 1.27
CA VAL A 77 5.97 0.62 1.00
C VAL A 77 6.24 0.52 -0.49
N ASP A 78 7.49 0.28 -0.85
CA ASP A 78 7.87 0.07 -2.24
C ASP A 78 8.00 -1.43 -2.51
N VAL A 79 7.27 -1.93 -3.52
CA VAL A 79 7.25 -3.35 -3.89
C VAL A 79 7.81 -3.59 -5.29
N THR A 80 8.65 -4.61 -5.43
CA THR A 80 9.22 -5.04 -6.71
C THR A 80 8.17 -5.80 -7.54
N ARG A 81 7.87 -5.36 -8.76
CA ARG A 81 7.11 -6.11 -9.76
C ARG A 81 8.02 -7.05 -10.53
N TRP A 82 7.52 -8.23 -10.84
CA TRP A 82 8.24 -9.28 -11.54
C TRP A 82 7.57 -9.62 -12.86
N ARG A 83 8.34 -9.94 -13.89
CA ARG A 83 7.83 -10.37 -15.19
C ARG A 83 8.52 -11.65 -15.65
N CYS A 84 7.74 -12.57 -16.18
CA CYS A 84 8.26 -13.78 -16.82
C CYS A 84 8.62 -13.48 -18.28
N GLY A 85 9.86 -13.74 -18.68
CA GLY A 85 10.31 -13.66 -20.08
C GLY A 85 9.70 -14.72 -20.98
N ALA A 86 9.34 -15.89 -20.45
CA ALA A 86 8.81 -17.01 -21.25
C ALA A 86 7.32 -16.87 -21.61
N CYS A 87 6.48 -16.41 -20.68
CA CYS A 87 5.03 -16.29 -20.91
C CYS A 87 4.48 -14.87 -20.80
N GLY A 88 5.33 -13.89 -20.48
CA GLY A 88 4.96 -12.47 -20.41
C GLY A 88 4.17 -12.04 -19.17
N VAL A 89 3.76 -12.97 -18.29
CA VAL A 89 2.94 -12.62 -17.11
C VAL A 89 3.72 -11.71 -16.15
N THR A 90 3.02 -10.73 -15.57
CA THR A 90 3.56 -9.82 -14.56
C THR A 90 2.92 -10.12 -13.20
N TYR A 91 3.74 -10.26 -12.16
CA TYR A 91 3.31 -10.48 -10.79
C TYR A 91 3.76 -9.33 -9.90
N THR A 92 2.87 -8.86 -9.02
CA THR A 92 3.20 -7.85 -8.01
C THR A 92 2.87 -8.41 -6.64
N PRO A 93 3.89 -8.75 -5.83
CA PRO A 93 3.69 -9.35 -4.52
C PRO A 93 2.95 -8.39 -3.58
N THR A 94 2.25 -8.97 -2.63
CA THR A 94 1.68 -8.26 -1.50
C THR A 94 2.80 -7.97 -0.50
N PRO A 95 2.98 -6.70 -0.04
CA PRO A 95 3.98 -6.39 0.97
C PRO A 95 3.73 -7.17 2.26
N GLN A 96 4.79 -7.56 2.96
CA GLN A 96 4.68 -8.26 4.24
C GLN A 96 4.03 -7.36 5.29
N GLY A 97 3.25 -7.95 6.21
CA GLY A 97 2.56 -7.19 7.24
C GLY A 97 1.38 -6.39 6.70
N THR A 98 0.83 -6.76 5.55
CA THR A 98 -0.35 -6.09 4.97
C THR A 98 -1.52 -7.05 4.90
N SER A 99 -2.69 -6.58 5.34
CA SER A 99 -3.90 -7.36 5.11
C SER A 99 -4.14 -7.42 3.60
N ALA A 100 -4.20 -8.65 3.07
CA ALA A 100 -4.12 -8.94 1.64
C ALA A 100 -5.23 -8.28 0.78
N ARG A 101 -6.20 -7.60 1.38
CA ARG A 101 -7.38 -7.06 0.69
C ARG A 101 -7.61 -5.56 0.85
N ARG A 102 -6.92 -4.83 1.75
CA ARG A 102 -7.41 -3.49 2.16
C ARG A 102 -6.39 -2.37 2.32
N ARG A 103 -5.16 -2.53 1.82
CA ARG A 103 -4.11 -1.50 1.93
C ARG A 103 -3.97 -0.98 3.38
N LEU A 104 -3.99 -1.90 4.34
CA LEU A 104 -3.82 -1.61 5.76
C LEU A 104 -2.84 -2.61 6.35
N THR A 105 -2.07 -2.16 7.34
CA THR A 105 -1.11 -3.03 8.02
C THR A 105 -1.85 -4.06 8.88
N GLU A 106 -1.25 -5.23 9.06
CA GLU A 106 -1.78 -6.27 9.94
C GLU A 106 -1.90 -5.77 11.38
N ARG A 107 -0.92 -4.99 11.86
CA ARG A 107 -0.98 -4.33 13.17
C ARG A 107 -2.19 -3.40 13.31
N LEU A 108 -2.55 -2.65 12.26
CA LEU A 108 -3.75 -1.83 12.29
C LEU A 108 -5.03 -2.67 12.31
N ALA A 109 -5.07 -3.77 11.55
CA ALA A 109 -6.22 -4.66 11.59
C ALA A 109 -6.45 -5.23 12.99
N GLN A 110 -5.37 -5.69 13.63
CA GLN A 110 -5.41 -6.23 14.99
C GLN A 110 -5.86 -5.17 16.00
N TRP A 111 -5.30 -3.97 15.93
CA TRP A 111 -5.71 -2.85 16.78
C TRP A 111 -7.19 -2.53 16.62
N LEU A 112 -7.72 -2.47 15.39
CA LEU A 112 -9.15 -2.21 15.15
C LEU A 112 -10.04 -3.28 15.79
N ILE A 113 -9.65 -4.55 15.71
CA ILE A 113 -10.38 -5.66 16.31
C ILE A 113 -10.39 -5.54 17.84
N GLU A 114 -9.24 -5.26 18.45
CA GLU A 114 -9.11 -5.12 19.90
C GLU A 114 -9.86 -3.90 20.45
N GLN A 115 -9.82 -2.77 19.73
CA GLN A 115 -10.46 -1.54 20.18
C GLN A 115 -11.99 -1.56 20.01
N ALA A 116 -12.51 -2.31 19.03
CA ALA A 116 -13.94 -2.41 18.77
C ALA A 116 -14.74 -3.05 19.91
N ALA A 117 -14.07 -3.69 20.87
CA ALA A 117 -14.71 -4.23 22.08
C ALA A 117 -15.24 -3.13 23.02
N TRP A 118 -14.64 -1.93 23.01
CA TRP A 118 -14.94 -0.87 23.99
C TRP A 118 -15.28 0.47 23.33
N ARG A 119 -15.07 0.60 22.02
CA ARG A 119 -15.15 1.87 21.30
C ARG A 119 -16.05 1.74 20.07
N PRO A 120 -16.81 2.79 19.72
CA PRO A 120 -17.71 2.74 18.58
C PRO A 120 -16.93 2.66 17.27
N VAL A 121 -17.48 1.90 16.31
CA VAL A 121 -16.87 1.68 14.98
C VAL A 121 -16.62 3.00 14.23
N SER A 122 -17.52 3.98 14.36
CA SER A 122 -17.40 5.30 13.73
C SER A 122 -16.14 6.05 14.21
N GLN A 123 -15.88 6.04 15.52
CA GLN A 123 -14.69 6.67 16.09
C GLN A 123 -13.40 5.98 15.65
N LEU A 124 -13.39 4.64 15.64
CA LEU A 124 -12.23 3.87 15.19
C LEU A 124 -11.93 4.08 13.72
N ALA A 125 -12.97 4.16 12.89
CA ALA A 125 -12.86 4.46 11.47
C ALA A 125 -12.24 5.85 11.24
N GLN A 126 -12.69 6.85 11.99
CA GLN A 126 -12.14 8.20 11.94
C GLN A 126 -10.66 8.25 12.36
N GLU A 127 -10.28 7.61 13.47
CA GLU A 127 -8.90 7.61 13.96
C GLU A 127 -7.95 6.86 13.03
N ALA A 128 -8.37 5.71 12.50
CA ALA A 128 -7.57 4.93 11.56
C ALA A 128 -7.60 5.50 10.13
N GLY A 129 -8.46 6.48 9.84
CA GLY A 129 -8.67 7.04 8.51
C GLY A 129 -9.18 6.00 7.50
N VAL A 130 -10.04 5.08 7.93
CA VAL A 130 -10.68 4.04 7.12
C VAL A 130 -12.20 4.21 7.13
N ASP A 131 -12.88 3.56 6.19
CA ASP A 131 -14.34 3.51 6.16
C ASP A 131 -14.90 2.54 7.23
N GLU A 132 -16.07 2.82 7.81
CA GLU A 132 -16.71 1.95 8.81
C GLU A 132 -16.94 0.53 8.28
N LYS A 133 -17.30 0.35 7.01
CA LYS A 133 -17.45 -0.97 6.37
C LYS A 133 -16.14 -1.75 6.36
N THR A 134 -15.01 -1.05 6.34
CA THR A 134 -13.70 -1.69 6.48
C THR A 134 -13.55 -2.32 7.86
N VAL A 135 -13.88 -1.56 8.92
CA VAL A 135 -13.86 -2.03 10.30
C VAL A 135 -14.86 -3.17 10.49
N ARG A 136 -16.13 -3.02 10.10
CA ARG A 136 -17.16 -4.06 10.25
C ARG A 136 -16.80 -5.39 9.57
N ARG A 137 -16.21 -5.31 8.37
CA ARG A 137 -15.78 -6.52 7.65
C ARG A 137 -14.48 -7.11 8.23
N LEU A 138 -13.71 -6.39 9.07
CA LEU A 138 -12.64 -7.01 9.87
C LEU A 138 -13.21 -7.77 11.07
N LEU A 139 -14.31 -7.28 11.65
CA LEU A 139 -15.03 -7.91 12.77
C LEU A 139 -15.88 -9.13 12.36
N GLY A 140 -16.01 -9.42 11.07
CA GLY A 140 -16.82 -10.54 10.57
C GLY A 140 -18.33 -10.28 10.55
N SER A 141 -18.79 -9.07 10.87
CA SER A 141 -20.21 -8.68 10.92
C SER A 141 -20.72 -8.09 9.58
N GLY A 142 -20.26 -8.62 8.45
CA GLY A 142 -20.46 -8.04 7.12
C GLY A 142 -21.40 -8.83 6.23
#